data_AF-A0A257KV06-F1
#
_entry.id   AF-A0A257KV06-F1
#
_cell.length_a   1.000
_cell.length_b   1.000
_cell.length_c   1.000
_cell.angle_alpha   90.00
_cell.angle_beta   90.00
_cell.angle_gamma   90.00
#
_symmetry.space_group_name_H-M   'P 1'
#
loop_
_entity.id
_entity.type
_entity.pdbx_description
1 polymer ?
#
loop_
_entity_poly.entity_id
_entity_poly.type
_entity_poly.pdbx_seq_one_letter_code
_entity_poly.pdbx_strand_id
1 'polypeptide(L)'
;MAARSHVKLRTRTVGAYVHARAATPDVVPKKRGRQQPQAEDFHVTLDLPLSPPIQDRELRAIEILLGRELQDLLAIVEDSLGK
;
A
#
# COMPACT_ATOMS: atom_id res chain seq x y z
N MET A 1 16.33 21.78 -45.74
CA MET A 1 15.89 22.24 -44.41
C MET A 1 16.18 21.15 -43.40
N ALA A 2 17.15 21.35 -42.50
CA ALA A 2 17.54 20.37 -41.49
C ALA A 2 17.55 21.06 -40.12
N ALA A 3 16.69 20.62 -39.20
CA ALA A 3 16.63 21.15 -37.85
C ALA A 3 17.74 20.51 -37.00
N ARG A 4 18.64 21.35 -36.49
CA ARG A 4 19.69 20.96 -35.54
C ARG A 4 19.12 21.04 -34.13
N SER A 5 19.21 19.96 -33.35
CA SER A 5 19.12 20.04 -31.88
C SER A 5 20.40 19.46 -31.27
N HIS A 6 21.32 20.34 -30.89
CA HIS A 6 22.49 19.98 -30.08
C HIS A 6 22.07 19.97 -28.61
N VAL A 7 21.64 18.81 -28.12
CA VAL A 7 21.39 18.63 -26.68
C VAL A 7 22.73 18.54 -25.97
N LYS A 8 23.06 19.59 -25.21
CA LYS A 8 24.28 19.69 -24.40
C LYS A 8 23.94 19.23 -22.98
N LEU A 9 24.32 18.00 -22.63
CA LEU A 9 24.14 17.47 -21.28
C LEU A 9 25.14 18.15 -20.33
N ARG A 10 24.63 18.78 -19.26
CA ARG A 10 25.43 19.42 -18.21
C ARG A 10 25.93 18.36 -17.23
N THR A 11 27.24 18.30 -17.06
CA THR A 11 27.91 17.57 -15.99
C THR A 11 27.64 18.28 -14.65
N ARG A 12 27.12 17.57 -13.66
CA ARG A 12 27.13 18.03 -12.27
C ARG A 12 28.32 17.38 -11.55
N THR A 13 29.25 18.21 -11.09
CA THR A 13 30.27 17.83 -10.12
C THR A 13 29.90 18.36 -8.74
N VAL A 14 30.57 17.77 -7.75
CA VAL A 14 30.73 18.18 -6.34
C VAL A 14 29.71 17.53 -5.38
N GLY A 15 30.11 16.78 -4.32
CA GLY A 15 31.41 16.77 -3.65
C GLY A 15 31.74 15.50 -2.87
N ALA A 16 33.05 15.31 -2.74
CA ALA A 16 33.84 14.58 -1.73
C ALA A 16 33.23 13.34 -1.05
N TYR A 17 33.63 12.15 -1.50
CA TYR A 17 33.79 11.01 -0.60
C TYR A 17 35.29 10.73 -0.41
N VAL A 18 35.69 10.81 0.85
CA VAL A 18 37.04 10.60 1.39
C VAL A 18 37.58 9.23 0.95
N HIS A 19 38.81 9.21 0.45
CA HIS A 19 39.56 7.98 0.15
C HIS A 19 39.78 7.16 1.44
N ALA A 20 39.01 6.09 1.61
CA ALA A 20 39.41 5.00 2.51
C ALA A 20 40.27 4.00 1.73
N ARG A 21 41.40 3.63 2.34
CA ARG A 21 42.52 2.86 1.81
C ARG A 21 42.11 1.41 1.44
N ALA A 22 42.65 0.89 0.34
CA ALA A 22 42.43 -0.45 -0.18
C ALA A 22 43.03 -1.56 0.70
N ALA A 23 42.32 -2.70 0.82
CA ALA A 23 42.78 -4.07 0.53
C ALA A 23 42.03 -5.15 1.35
N THR A 24 41.14 -5.90 0.70
CA THR A 24 41.15 -7.38 0.62
C THR A 24 40.20 -7.81 -0.52
N PRO A 25 40.56 -8.80 -1.37
CA PRO A 25 39.66 -9.36 -2.36
C PRO A 25 39.08 -10.66 -1.80
N ASP A 26 37.85 -10.61 -1.29
CA ASP A 26 37.03 -11.81 -1.23
C ASP A 26 35.59 -11.44 -1.59
N VAL A 27 35.43 -11.01 -2.84
CA VAL A 27 34.11 -10.81 -3.42
C VAL A 27 33.61 -12.18 -3.86
N VAL A 28 33.06 -12.92 -2.90
CA VAL A 28 32.18 -14.05 -3.19
C VAL A 28 31.13 -13.55 -4.19
N PRO A 29 30.96 -14.19 -5.36
CA PRO A 29 29.94 -13.79 -6.30
C PRO A 29 28.58 -14.01 -5.65
N LYS A 30 27.99 -12.95 -5.08
CA LYS A 30 26.59 -12.92 -4.66
C LYS A 30 25.76 -13.12 -5.91
N LYS A 31 25.39 -14.39 -6.19
CA LYS A 31 24.40 -14.74 -7.20
C LYS A 31 23.16 -13.90 -6.89
N ARG A 32 22.89 -12.90 -7.75
CA ARG A 32 21.62 -12.17 -7.76
C ARG A 32 20.55 -13.12 -8.31
N GLY A 33 20.24 -14.17 -7.56
CA GLY A 33 19.01 -14.92 -7.77
C GLY A 33 17.85 -14.02 -7.38
N ARG A 34 16.77 -14.05 -8.17
CA ARG A 34 15.49 -13.51 -7.71
C ARG A 34 15.09 -14.32 -6.49
N GLN A 35 15.24 -13.75 -5.30
CA GLN A 35 14.69 -14.36 -4.09
C GLN A 35 13.17 -14.37 -4.27
N GLN A 36 12.57 -15.56 -4.17
CA GLN A 36 11.11 -15.66 -4.19
C GLN A 36 10.58 -15.07 -2.89
N PRO A 37 9.54 -14.22 -2.96
CA PRO A 37 8.89 -13.69 -1.77
C PRO A 37 8.37 -14.86 -0.94
N GLN A 38 8.58 -14.78 0.37
CA GLN A 38 8.08 -15.78 1.31
C GLN A 38 6.62 -15.51 1.64
N ALA A 39 5.92 -16.51 2.18
CA ALA A 39 4.49 -16.37 2.49
C ALA A 39 4.23 -15.25 3.52
N GLU A 40 5.19 -15.02 4.40
CA GLU A 40 5.14 -14.01 5.46
C GLU A 40 5.23 -12.58 4.89
N ASP A 41 5.81 -12.41 3.70
CA ASP A 41 5.89 -11.11 3.01
C ASP A 41 4.50 -10.62 2.55
N PHE A 42 3.51 -11.52 2.51
CA PHE A 42 2.12 -11.22 2.15
C PHE A 42 1.20 -11.09 3.36
N HIS A 43 1.75 -11.14 4.57
CA HIS A 43 0.96 -11.02 5.78
C HIS A 43 0.50 -9.56 5.97
N VAL A 44 -0.66 -9.24 5.40
CA VAL A 44 -1.31 -7.95 5.60
C VAL A 44 -2.11 -8.04 6.89
N THR A 45 -1.59 -7.46 7.96
CA THR A 45 -2.38 -7.21 9.17
C THR A 45 -3.45 -6.19 8.79
N LEU A 46 -4.72 -6.61 8.82
CA LEU A 46 -5.84 -5.68 8.76
C LEU A 46 -5.91 -4.94 10.10
N ASP A 47 -4.98 -4.02 10.32
CA ASP A 47 -5.08 -3.01 11.38
C ASP A 47 -6.20 -2.05 10.98
N LEU A 48 -7.43 -2.50 11.19
CA LEU A 48 -8.57 -1.62 11.08
C LEU A 48 -8.48 -0.65 12.25
N PRO A 49 -8.39 0.67 12.01
CA PRO A 49 -8.39 1.62 13.10
C PRO A 49 -9.67 1.40 13.89
N LEU A 50 -9.57 1.43 15.23
CA LEU A 50 -10.74 1.41 16.10
C LEU A 50 -11.69 2.50 15.60
N SER A 51 -12.89 2.12 15.15
CA SER A 51 -13.85 3.13 14.72
C SER A 51 -14.18 4.01 15.92
N PRO A 52 -14.22 5.34 15.76
CA PRO A 52 -14.70 6.20 16.84
C PRO A 52 -16.09 5.75 17.27
N PRO A 53 -16.42 5.83 18.58
CA PRO A 53 -17.75 5.44 19.05
C PRO A 53 -18.81 6.30 18.36
N ILE A 54 -19.75 5.62 17.70
CA ILE A 54 -20.87 6.29 17.03
C ILE A 54 -21.75 6.92 18.12
N GLN A 55 -22.07 8.20 17.96
CA GLN A 55 -22.89 8.92 18.93
C GLN A 55 -24.37 8.64 18.71
N ASP A 56 -25.21 8.74 19.75
CA ASP A 56 -26.65 8.43 19.67
C ASP A 56 -27.38 9.21 18.57
N ARG A 57 -26.98 10.47 18.34
CA ARG A 57 -27.55 11.29 17.26
C ARG A 57 -27.23 10.73 15.87
N GLU A 58 -26.05 10.14 15.72
CA GLU A 58 -25.56 9.57 14.47
C GLU A 58 -26.26 8.23 14.23
N LEU A 59 -26.41 7.41 15.27
CA LEU A 59 -27.24 6.20 15.24
C LEU A 59 -28.67 6.52 14.83
N ARG A 60 -29.27 7.56 15.40
CA ARG A 60 -30.63 7.98 15.06
C ARG A 60 -30.74 8.49 13.62
N ALA A 61 -29.72 9.20 13.12
CA ALA A 61 -29.69 9.63 11.73
C ALA A 61 -29.58 8.42 10.77
N ILE A 62 -28.75 7.44 11.11
CA ILE A 62 -28.62 6.18 10.36
C ILE A 62 -29.95 5.44 10.36
N GLU A 63 -30.63 5.33 11.50
CA GLU A 63 -31.93 4.68 11.62
C GLU A 63 -33.00 5.39 10.77
N ILE A 64 -33.05 6.72 10.77
CA ILE A 64 -34.01 7.49 9.97
C ILE A 64 -33.75 7.30 8.47
N LEU A 65 -32.47 7.34 8.06
CA LEU A 65 -32.10 7.29 6.65
C LEU A 65 -32.17 5.87 6.07
N LEU A 66 -31.78 4.87 6.85
CA LEU A 66 -31.52 3.51 6.36
C LEU A 66 -32.33 2.44 7.09
N GLY A 67 -32.97 2.76 8.23
CA GLY A 67 -33.58 1.76 9.11
C GLY A 67 -34.68 0.93 8.42
N ARG A 68 -35.49 1.55 7.56
CA ARG A 68 -36.55 0.85 6.84
C ARG A 68 -36.01 -0.11 5.78
N GLU A 69 -35.04 0.34 4.98
CA GLU A 69 -34.38 -0.50 3.97
C GLU A 69 -33.60 -1.64 4.63
N LEU A 70 -32.98 -1.39 5.79
CA LEU A 70 -32.31 -2.42 6.59
C LEU A 70 -33.30 -3.48 7.10
N GLN A 71 -34.48 -3.06 7.59
CA GLN A 71 -35.52 -3.99 8.03
C GLN A 71 -36.01 -4.87 6.87
N ASP A 72 -36.24 -4.27 5.70
CA ASP A 72 -36.66 -5.02 4.51
C ASP A 72 -35.59 -6.05 4.09
N LEU A 73 -34.31 -5.66 4.11
CA LEU A 73 -33.19 -6.58 3.82
C LEU A 73 -33.07 -7.71 4.86
N LEU A 74 -33.21 -7.39 6.15
CA LEU A 74 -33.15 -8.39 7.22
C LEU A 74 -34.32 -9.39 7.12
N ALA A 75 -35.52 -8.93 6.81
CA ALA A 75 -36.67 -9.80 6.57
C ALA A 75 -36.42 -10.77 5.39
N ILE A 76 -35.81 -10.27 4.31
CA ILE A 76 -35.44 -11.13 3.16
C ILE A 76 -34.40 -12.18 3.56
N VAL A 77 -33.42 -11.81 4.39
CA VAL A 77 -32.40 -12.76 4.89
C VAL A 77 -33.04 -13.82 5.79
N GLU A 78 -33.92 -13.44 6.72
CA GLU A 78 -34.62 -14.39 7.60
C GLU A 78 -35.51 -15.37 6.80
N ASP A 79 -36.25 -14.86 5.81
CA ASP A 79 -37.07 -15.68 4.91
C ASP A 79 -36.23 -16.63 4.03
N SER A 80 -34.98 -16.26 3.74
CA SER A 80 -34.04 -17.10 2.99
C SER A 80 -33.35 -18.16 3.85
N LEU A 81 -33.18 -17.90 5.15
CA LEU A 81 -32.56 -18.82 6.10
C LEU A 81 -33.55 -19.86 6.64
N GLY A 82 -34.86 -19.54 6.62
CA GLY A 82 -35.93 -20.44 7.03
C GLY A 82 -36.36 -21.48 5.99
N LYS A 83 -35.70 -21.57 4.83
CA LYS A 83 -35.99 -22.52 3.73
C LYS A 83 -34.90 -23.56 3.54
#